data_AF-A0A527ZJG3-F1
#
_entry.id   AF-A0A527ZJG3-F1
#
_cell.length_a   1.000
_cell.length_b   1.000
_cell.length_c   1.000
_cell.angle_alpha   90.00
_cell.angle_beta   90.00
_cell.angle_gamma   90.00
#
_symmetry.space_group_name_H-M   'P 1'
#
loop_
_entity.id
_entity.type
_entity.pdbx_description
1 polymer ?
#
loop_
_entity_poly.entity_id
_entity_poly.type
_entity_poly.pdbx_seq_one_letter_code
_entity_poly.pdbx_strand_id
1 'polypeptide(L)'
;MRIHIGCEMSFDFPQETPLIAMLNVHYSRASDLERPDFLTSNPPVPIESYRDSFGNWCNRLVAPPGRFTFGTDAVIRDTGTFEIGDLMAWQHEVRDLPSETLLFLLPSRYCESDVLASEAWRLFGHSPLGIPRVQAVCDFVHNHIIFN
;
A
#
# COMPACT_ATOMS: atom_id res chain seq x y z
N MET A 1 -6.99 -15.26 13.68
CA MET A 1 -5.71 -14.79 14.25
C MET A 1 -5.90 -13.41 14.87
N ARG A 2 -5.27 -13.15 16.01
CA ARG A 2 -5.20 -11.81 16.64
C ARG A 2 -3.77 -11.30 16.46
N ILE A 3 -3.60 -10.20 15.74
CA ILE A 3 -2.28 -9.68 15.35
C ILE A 3 -2.08 -8.30 15.98
N HIS A 4 -0.94 -8.11 16.64
CA HIS A 4 -0.52 -6.79 17.09
C HIS A 4 0.25 -6.10 15.96
N ILE A 5 -0.21 -4.91 15.57
CA ILE A 5 0.39 -4.12 14.50
C ILE A 5 0.63 -2.70 15.00
N GLY A 6 1.71 -2.09 14.52
CA GLY A 6 2.08 -0.75 14.94
C GLY A 6 3.51 -0.44 14.56
N CYS A 7 3.86 0.83 14.73
CA CYS A 7 5.21 1.30 14.56
C CYS A 7 5.41 2.58 15.37
N GLU A 8 6.66 2.83 15.73
CA GLU A 8 7.10 4.08 16.33
C GLU A 8 8.26 4.61 15.52
N MET A 9 8.23 5.90 15.19
CA MET A 9 9.28 6.57 14.44
C MET A 9 9.71 7.81 15.22
N SER A 10 11.01 7.98 15.39
CA SER A 10 11.59 9.14 16.08
C SER A 10 12.58 9.86 15.17
N PHE A 11 12.42 11.17 15.06
CA PHE A 11 13.29 12.03 14.25
C PHE A 11 13.69 13.26 15.06
N ASP A 12 14.82 13.86 14.68
CA ASP A 12 15.25 15.16 15.18
C ASP A 12 15.12 16.18 14.05
N PHE A 13 14.11 17.06 14.12
CA PHE A 13 13.84 18.05 13.08
C PHE A 13 14.56 19.37 13.38
N PRO A 14 15.29 19.96 12.42
CA PRO A 14 15.98 21.24 12.63
C PRO A 14 15.02 22.44 12.67
N GLN A 15 13.80 22.28 12.17
CA GLN A 15 12.78 23.33 12.06
C GLN A 15 11.36 22.71 12.05
N GLU A 16 10.34 23.56 12.11
CA GLU A 16 8.96 23.11 11.91
C GLU A 16 8.82 22.38 10.57
N THR A 17 8.34 21.14 10.61
CA THR A 17 8.34 20.26 9.44
C THR A 17 6.95 19.68 9.22
N PRO A 18 6.27 20.04 8.11
CA PRO A 18 5.03 19.39 7.71
C PRO A 18 5.25 17.92 7.35
N LEU A 19 4.41 17.04 7.88
CA LEU A 19 4.46 15.59 7.65
C LEU A 19 3.10 15.09 7.14
N ILE A 20 3.16 14.05 6.30
CA ILE A 20 2.01 13.20 5.98
C ILE A 20 2.38 11.76 6.33
N ALA A 21 1.68 11.17 7.30
CA ALA A 21 1.91 9.82 7.79
C ALA A 21 0.74 8.90 7.41
N MET A 22 1.04 7.84 6.65
CA MET A 22 0.09 6.80 6.24
C MET A 22 0.41 5.50 6.99
N LEU A 23 0.10 5.49 8.29
CA LEU A 23 0.45 4.39 9.22
C LEU A 23 -0.76 3.61 9.74
N ASN A 24 -1.95 3.99 9.27
CA ASN A 24 -3.21 3.39 9.67
C ASN A 24 -3.59 2.24 8.74
N VAL A 25 -4.36 1.29 9.27
CA VAL A 25 -4.99 0.22 8.54
C VAL A 25 -5.92 0.80 7.48
N HIS A 26 -5.86 0.22 6.29
CA HIS A 26 -6.70 0.61 5.16
C HIS A 26 -8.20 0.47 5.52
N TYR A 27 -9.04 1.39 5.03
CA TYR A 27 -10.44 1.49 5.44
C TYR A 27 -11.24 0.20 5.25
N SER A 28 -10.88 -0.62 4.25
CA SER A 28 -11.53 -1.91 3.97
C SER A 28 -11.38 -2.94 5.10
N ARG A 29 -10.41 -2.74 6.01
CA ARG A 29 -10.14 -3.62 7.15
C ARG A 29 -10.36 -2.92 8.50
N ALA A 30 -10.89 -1.69 8.51
CA ALA A 30 -11.08 -0.92 9.74
C ALA A 30 -12.07 -1.60 10.72
N SER A 31 -13.04 -2.38 10.21
CA SER A 31 -13.97 -3.17 11.03
C SER A 31 -13.30 -4.31 11.80
N ASP A 32 -12.11 -4.71 11.39
CA ASP A 32 -11.40 -5.84 11.97
C ASP A 32 -10.51 -5.42 13.15
N LEU A 33 -10.35 -4.10 13.35
CA LEU A 33 -9.63 -3.53 14.47
C LEU A 33 -10.39 -3.72 15.77
N GLU A 34 -9.71 -4.15 16.83
CA GLU A 34 -10.31 -4.21 18.18
C GLU A 34 -10.57 -2.80 18.76
N ARG A 35 -9.80 -1.81 18.29
CA ARG A 35 -9.94 -0.38 18.61
C ARG A 35 -9.35 0.45 17.47
N PRO A 36 -9.78 1.71 17.30
CA PRO A 36 -9.16 2.61 16.33
C PRO A 36 -7.65 2.73 16.55
N ASP A 37 -6.90 2.73 15.45
CA ASP A 37 -5.44 2.72 15.40
C ASP A 37 -4.87 4.15 15.27
N PHE A 38 -5.42 5.09 16.04
CA PHE A 38 -5.08 6.52 15.92
C PHE A 38 -3.58 6.79 15.93
N LEU A 39 -3.14 7.71 15.07
CA LEU A 39 -1.80 8.24 15.11
C LEU A 39 -1.62 9.08 16.38
N THR A 40 -0.56 8.80 17.13
CA THR A 40 -0.16 9.57 18.30
C THR A 40 1.21 10.19 18.08
N SER A 41 1.48 11.29 18.78
CA SER A 41 2.78 11.96 18.71
C SER A 41 3.25 12.48 20.07
N ASN A 42 4.57 12.63 20.20
CA ASN A 42 5.23 13.23 21.33
C ASN A 42 6.37 14.17 20.83
N PRO A 43 6.32 15.48 21.14
CA PRO A 43 5.21 16.19 21.79
C PRO A 43 3.86 16.05 21.04
N PRO A 44 2.72 16.19 21.73
CA PRO A 44 1.41 16.14 21.09
C PRO A 44 1.21 17.37 20.20
N VAL A 45 0.78 17.16 18.96
CA VAL A 45 0.43 18.21 18.00
C VAL A 45 -0.95 17.94 17.40
N PRO A 46 -1.62 18.96 16.81
CA PRO A 46 -2.83 18.73 16.03
C PRO A 46 -2.56 17.79 14.84
N ILE A 47 -3.46 16.82 14.66
CA ILE A 47 -3.42 15.86 13.55
C ILE A 47 -4.74 15.99 12.78
N GLU A 48 -4.64 16.27 11.48
CA GLU A 48 -5.78 16.30 10.56
C GLU A 48 -5.73 15.06 9.67
N SER A 49 -6.82 14.32 9.59
CA SER A 49 -6.87 13.10 8.78
C SER A 49 -7.78 13.24 7.55
N TYR A 50 -7.40 12.60 6.46
CA TYR A 50 -8.20 12.51 5.23
C TYR A 50 -8.00 11.16 4.55
N ARG A 51 -8.86 10.83 3.58
CA ARG A 51 -8.73 9.63 2.74
C ARG A 51 -8.33 10.01 1.33
N ASP A 52 -7.29 9.37 0.80
CA ASP A 52 -6.84 9.60 -0.58
C ASP A 52 -7.65 8.81 -1.62
N SER A 53 -7.30 8.95 -2.90
CA SER A 53 -7.97 8.25 -4.00
C SER A 53 -7.74 6.74 -4.03
N PHE A 54 -6.74 6.24 -3.29
CA PHE A 54 -6.43 4.81 -3.16
C PHE A 54 -7.08 4.20 -1.92
N GLY A 55 -7.72 5.01 -1.08
CA GLY A 55 -8.36 4.57 0.16
C GLY A 55 -7.46 4.59 1.39
N ASN A 56 -6.22 5.09 1.27
CA ASN A 56 -5.32 5.21 2.41
C ASN A 56 -5.85 6.26 3.40
N TRP A 57 -5.69 5.99 4.70
CA TRP A 57 -5.95 6.96 5.74
C TRP A 57 -4.67 7.76 6.03
N CYS A 58 -4.69 9.02 5.62
CA CYS A 58 -3.55 9.92 5.64
C CYS A 58 -3.67 10.90 6.80
N ASN A 59 -2.62 11.04 7.62
CA ASN A 59 -2.57 12.00 8.72
C ASN A 59 -1.59 13.13 8.40
N ARG A 60 -2.06 14.37 8.48
CA ARG A 60 -1.30 15.60 8.29
C ARG A 60 -1.02 16.22 9.64
N LEU A 61 0.22 16.61 9.86
CA LEU A 61 0.67 17.25 11.09
C LEU A 61 1.90 18.12 10.82
N VAL A 62 2.25 18.97 11.78
CA VAL A 62 3.47 19.76 11.75
C VAL A 62 4.30 19.39 12.97
N ALA A 63 5.47 18.77 12.74
CA ALA A 63 6.41 18.45 13.80
C ALA A 63 7.17 19.72 14.22
N PRO A 64 7.29 20.03 15.53
CA PRO A 64 8.12 21.12 16.01
C PRO A 64 9.62 20.81 15.84
N PRO A 65 10.50 21.82 15.92
CA PRO A 65 11.93 21.59 15.98
C PRO A 65 12.33 20.76 17.21
N GLY A 66 13.35 19.93 17.05
CA GLY A 66 13.85 19.01 18.07
C GLY A 66 13.34 17.59 17.88
N ARG A 67 13.40 16.80 18.95
CA ARG A 67 12.99 15.40 18.94
C ARG A 67 11.48 15.29 18.83
N PHE A 68 11.03 14.57 17.83
CA PHE A 68 9.63 14.28 17.59
C PHE A 68 9.44 12.79 17.31
N THR A 69 8.56 12.17 18.10
CA THR A 69 8.20 10.76 17.99
C THR A 69 6.74 10.65 17.61
N PHE A 70 6.40 9.76 16.68
CA PHE A 70 5.02 9.48 16.31
C PHE A 70 4.84 8.03 15.89
N GLY A 71 3.61 7.54 15.95
CA GLY A 71 3.35 6.13 15.68
C GLY A 71 1.90 5.71 15.86
N THR A 72 1.64 4.46 15.51
CA THR A 72 0.37 3.77 15.69
C THR A 72 0.57 2.49 16.48
N ASP A 73 -0.43 2.09 17.24
CA ASP A 73 -0.42 0.86 18.04
C ASP A 73 -1.84 0.28 18.08
N ALA A 74 -2.01 -0.92 17.52
CA ALA A 74 -3.31 -1.51 17.33
C ALA A 74 -3.29 -3.05 17.32
N VAL A 75 -4.48 -3.61 17.47
CA VAL A 75 -4.72 -5.04 17.31
C VAL A 75 -5.78 -5.24 16.25
N ILE A 76 -5.48 -6.09 15.27
CA ILE A 76 -6.39 -6.48 14.20
C ILE A 76 -6.73 -7.97 14.29
N ARG A 77 -7.98 -8.32 14.01
CA ARG A 77 -8.42 -9.71 13.85
C ARG A 77 -8.38 -10.07 12.37
N ASP A 78 -7.61 -11.10 12.04
CA ASP A 78 -7.52 -11.60 10.68
C ASP A 78 -7.96 -13.07 10.66
N THR A 79 -8.57 -13.55 9.58
CA THR A 79 -8.99 -14.96 9.49
C THR A 79 -7.79 -15.91 9.42
N GLY A 80 -6.62 -15.42 8.99
CA GLY A 80 -5.43 -16.23 8.71
C GLY A 80 -5.58 -17.08 7.45
N THR A 81 -6.63 -16.87 6.68
CA THR A 81 -6.88 -17.57 5.41
C THR A 81 -6.23 -16.78 4.30
N PHE A 82 -5.36 -17.42 3.53
CA PHE A 82 -4.91 -16.83 2.27
C PHE A 82 -6.12 -16.64 1.36
N GLU A 83 -6.26 -15.43 0.80
CA GLU A 83 -7.08 -15.25 -0.38
C GLU A 83 -6.38 -16.01 -1.51
N ILE A 84 -6.81 -17.25 -1.72
CA ILE A 84 -6.50 -17.96 -2.95
C ILE A 84 -7.37 -17.25 -3.98
N GLY A 85 -6.79 -16.27 -4.69
CA GLY A 85 -7.42 -15.71 -5.87
C GLY A 85 -7.89 -16.87 -6.73
N ASP A 86 -9.12 -16.81 -7.24
CA ASP A 86 -9.63 -17.85 -8.12
C ASP A 86 -8.57 -18.08 -9.20
N LEU A 87 -7.94 -19.26 -9.23
CA LEU A 87 -6.87 -19.55 -10.19
C LEU A 87 -7.39 -19.51 -11.64
N MET A 88 -8.71 -19.47 -11.80
CA MET A 88 -9.42 -19.26 -13.05
C MET A 88 -9.88 -17.80 -13.26
N ALA A 89 -9.46 -16.87 -12.39
CA ALA A 89 -9.80 -15.46 -12.49
C ALA A 89 -9.35 -14.93 -13.86
N TRP A 90 -10.35 -14.52 -14.63
CA TRP A 90 -10.21 -14.12 -16.01
C TRP A 90 -9.60 -12.72 -16.12
N GLN A 91 -8.74 -12.50 -17.10
CA GLN A 91 -8.32 -11.15 -17.48
C GLN A 91 -9.46 -10.48 -18.27
N HIS A 92 -10.21 -9.61 -17.62
CA HIS A 92 -11.27 -8.85 -18.28
C HIS A 92 -10.71 -7.93 -19.39
N GLU A 93 -11.48 -7.78 -20.46
CA GLU A 93 -11.21 -6.75 -21.46
C GLU A 93 -11.38 -5.36 -20.85
N VAL A 94 -10.65 -4.37 -21.36
CA VAL A 94 -10.66 -3.00 -20.80
C VAL A 94 -12.07 -2.39 -20.75
N ARG A 95 -12.91 -2.70 -21.75
CA ARG A 95 -14.29 -2.21 -21.84
C ARG A 95 -15.22 -2.75 -20.74
N ASP A 96 -14.85 -3.89 -20.15
CA ASP A 96 -15.65 -4.61 -19.17
C ASP A 96 -15.18 -4.32 -17.74
N LEU A 97 -14.12 -3.52 -17.58
CA LEU A 97 -13.57 -3.13 -16.28
C LEU A 97 -14.43 -2.07 -15.57
N PRO A 98 -14.58 -2.18 -14.24
CA PRO A 98 -15.13 -1.09 -13.43
C PRO A 98 -14.30 0.19 -13.59
N SER A 99 -14.98 1.35 -13.59
CA SER A 99 -14.33 2.63 -13.88
C SER A 99 -13.24 3.00 -12.86
N GLU A 100 -13.44 2.62 -11.60
CA GLU A 100 -12.49 2.80 -10.51
C GLU A 100 -11.17 2.04 -10.71
N THR A 101 -11.16 0.99 -11.53
CA THR A 101 -9.92 0.22 -11.80
C THR A 101 -9.06 0.82 -12.90
N LEU A 102 -9.62 1.69 -13.74
CA LEU A 102 -8.94 2.24 -14.92
C LEU A 102 -7.71 3.08 -14.53
N LEU A 103 -7.71 3.69 -13.34
CA LEU A 103 -6.54 4.40 -12.80
C LEU A 103 -5.30 3.51 -12.72
N PHE A 104 -5.47 2.22 -12.43
CA PHE A 104 -4.36 1.27 -12.29
C PHE A 104 -3.82 0.74 -13.63
N LEU A 105 -4.40 1.13 -14.76
CA LEU A 105 -3.88 0.84 -16.09
C LEU A 105 -2.88 1.90 -16.58
N LEU A 106 -2.76 3.02 -15.87
CA LEU A 106 -1.88 4.13 -16.24
C LEU A 106 -0.45 3.92 -15.69
N PRO A 107 0.59 4.37 -16.41
CA PRO A 107 1.93 4.46 -15.85
C PRO A 107 1.95 5.43 -14.66
N SER A 108 2.85 5.20 -13.71
CA SER A 108 3.06 6.07 -12.56
C SER A 108 4.54 6.38 -12.35
N ARG A 109 4.85 7.33 -11.45
CA ARG A 109 6.23 7.80 -11.24
C ARG A 109 7.24 6.69 -10.95
N TYR A 110 6.82 5.60 -10.31
CA TYR A 110 7.68 4.47 -9.97
C TYR A 110 7.33 3.20 -10.75
N CYS A 111 6.39 3.29 -11.69
CA CYS A 111 6.01 2.20 -12.58
C CYS A 111 5.85 2.76 -14.00
N GLU A 112 6.98 2.90 -14.69
CA GLU A 112 7.08 3.37 -16.08
C GLU A 112 6.68 2.22 -17.04
N SER A 113 5.43 1.75 -16.91
CA SER A 113 4.90 0.61 -17.64
C SER A 113 4.87 0.83 -19.16
N ASP A 114 4.79 2.08 -19.60
CA ASP A 114 4.87 2.51 -20.99
C ASP A 114 6.27 2.30 -21.59
N VAL A 115 7.33 2.59 -20.83
CA VAL A 115 8.72 2.35 -21.24
C VAL A 115 9.03 0.85 -21.33
N LEU A 116 8.52 0.08 -20.37
CA LEU A 116 8.79 -1.36 -20.28
C LEU A 116 7.84 -2.24 -21.11
N ALA A 117 6.80 -1.67 -21.72
CA ALA A 117 5.73 -2.41 -22.39
C ALA A 117 6.25 -3.41 -23.44
N SER A 118 7.16 -2.97 -24.33
CA SER A 118 7.71 -3.83 -25.39
C SER A 118 8.47 -5.03 -24.82
N GLU A 119 9.23 -4.83 -23.75
CA GLU A 119 9.98 -5.90 -23.10
C GLU A 119 9.07 -6.85 -22.34
N ALA A 120 8.05 -6.32 -21.64
CA ALA A 120 7.03 -7.11 -20.99
C ALA A 120 6.27 -7.99 -22.00
N TRP A 121 5.95 -7.48 -23.20
CA TRP A 121 5.36 -8.27 -24.28
C TRP A 121 6.31 -9.35 -24.80
N ARG A 122 7.59 -9.03 -24.99
CA ARG A 122 8.60 -10.00 -25.44
C ARG A 122 8.78 -11.15 -24.44
N LEU A 123 8.80 -10.85 -23.15
CA LEU A 123 9.01 -11.83 -22.09
C LEU A 123 7.75 -12.64 -21.75
N PHE A 124 6.59 -11.97 -21.66
CA PHE A 124 5.39 -12.54 -21.06
C PHE A 124 4.18 -12.59 -22.00
N GLY A 125 4.27 -12.04 -23.21
CA GLY A 125 3.14 -11.97 -24.15
C GLY A 125 2.56 -13.32 -24.56
N HIS A 126 3.38 -14.37 -24.49
CA HIS A 126 3.01 -15.75 -24.83
C HIS A 126 2.47 -16.56 -23.64
N SER A 127 2.53 -16.02 -22.41
CA SER A 127 1.99 -16.68 -21.23
C SER A 127 0.45 -16.71 -21.24
N PRO A 128 -0.20 -17.70 -20.60
CA PRO A 128 -1.65 -17.69 -20.43
C PRO A 128 -2.14 -16.42 -19.73
N LEU A 129 -3.26 -15.85 -20.21
CA LEU A 129 -3.84 -14.63 -19.64
C LEU A 129 -4.29 -14.82 -18.19
N GLY A 130 -4.47 -13.71 -17.47
CA GLY A 130 -4.94 -13.71 -16.07
C GLY A 130 -3.82 -14.01 -15.07
N ILE A 131 -4.16 -14.70 -13.98
CA ILE A 131 -3.23 -15.02 -12.88
C ILE A 131 -1.93 -15.68 -13.35
N PRO A 132 -1.93 -16.66 -14.27
CA PRO A 132 -0.68 -17.29 -14.72
C PRO A 132 0.36 -16.30 -15.27
N ARG A 133 -0.08 -15.24 -15.98
CA ARG A 133 0.82 -14.18 -16.47
C ARG A 133 1.39 -13.35 -15.33
N VAL A 134 0.56 -13.00 -14.35
CA VAL A 134 1.01 -12.26 -13.15
C VAL A 134 2.05 -13.08 -12.40
N GLN A 135 1.80 -14.37 -12.18
CA GLN A 135 2.75 -15.26 -11.52
C GLN A 135 4.07 -15.36 -12.29
N ALA A 136 4.04 -15.48 -13.62
CA ALA A 136 5.25 -15.50 -14.44
C ALA A 136 6.11 -14.23 -14.28
N VAL A 137 5.48 -13.06 -14.15
CA VAL A 137 6.18 -11.81 -13.85
C VAL A 137 6.77 -11.82 -12.43
N CYS A 138 6.00 -12.26 -11.43
CA CYS A 138 6.48 -12.38 -10.06
C CYS A 138 7.69 -13.33 -9.94
N ASP A 139 7.61 -14.50 -10.58
CA ASP A 139 8.68 -15.50 -10.60
C ASP A 139 9.93 -14.95 -11.32
N PHE A 140 9.75 -14.23 -12.43
CA PHE A 140 10.86 -13.58 -13.10
C PHE A 140 11.56 -12.58 -12.17
N VAL A 141 10.81 -11.69 -11.53
CA VAL A 141 11.38 -10.69 -10.61
C VAL A 141 12.08 -11.35 -9.42
N HIS A 142 11.44 -12.34 -8.80
CA HIS A 142 11.99 -13.09 -7.66
C HIS A 142 13.36 -13.71 -7.98
N ASN A 143 13.53 -14.25 -9.18
CA ASN A 143 14.77 -14.91 -9.59
C ASN A 143 15.87 -13.96 -10.08
N HIS A 144 15.55 -12.67 -10.31
CA HIS A 144 16.49 -11.71 -10.91
C HIS A 144 16.84 -10.52 -10.00
N ILE A 145 16.07 -10.28 -8.93
CA ILE A 145 16.34 -9.21 -7.97
C ILE A 145 16.80 -9.80 -6.64
N ILE A 146 17.94 -9.32 -6.16
CA ILE A 146 18.52 -9.68 -4.86
C ILE A 146 18.33 -8.52 -3.90
N PHE A 147 17.85 -8.81 -2.70
CA PHE A 147 17.77 -7.85 -1.60
C PHE A 147 19.01 -8.00 -0.71
N ASN A 148 19.76 -6.91 -0.54
CA ASN A 148 20.94 -6.85 0.33
C ASN A 148 20.62 -6.11 1.63
#